data_AF-A0A3Q2WN93-F1
#
_entry.id   AF-A0A3Q2WN93-F1
#
_cell.length_a   1.000
_cell.length_b   1.000
_cell.length_c   1.000
_cell.angle_alpha   90.00
_cell.angle_beta   90.00
_cell.angle_gamma   90.00
#
_symmetry.space_group_name_H-M   'P 1'
#
loop_
_entity.id
_entity.type
_entity.pdbx_description
1 polymer ?
#
loop_
_entity_poly.entity_id
_entity_poly.type
_entity_poly.pdbx_seq_one_letter_code
_entity_poly.pdbx_strand_id
1 'polypeptide(L)'
;MDDETHPRTLYVGNLSRDVTEILILQLFTQIGPCKSCKMITEHTSNDPYCFVEFFEHRDAAAALAAMNGRKILGKEVKVNWATTPSSQKKDTSNHFHVFVGDLNPEITTEDVRVAFAPFGKISNAHRIGQELEG
;
A
#
# COMPACT_ATOMS: atom_id res chain seq x y z
N MET A 1 18.36 19.18 8.06
CA MET A 1 17.53 20.00 7.14
C MET A 1 16.80 18.99 6.31
N ASP A 2 15.68 18.58 6.88
CA ASP A 2 14.89 17.44 6.48
C ASP A 2 14.01 17.93 5.33
N ASP A 3 14.54 17.87 4.11
CA ASP A 3 13.72 17.87 2.89
C ASP A 3 12.97 16.52 2.82
N GLU A 4 12.21 16.21 3.87
CA GLU A 4 11.16 15.22 3.84
C GLU A 4 10.17 15.70 2.78
N THR A 5 10.18 15.00 1.66
CA THR A 5 9.28 15.28 0.54
C THR A 5 7.85 14.99 0.98
N HIS A 6 7.20 15.99 1.55
CA HIS A 6 5.85 15.87 2.06
C HIS A 6 4.93 15.31 0.97
N PRO A 7 4.14 14.26 1.26
CA PRO A 7 3.35 13.58 0.24
C PRO A 7 2.28 14.51 -0.31
N ARG A 8 2.17 14.59 -1.63
CA ARG A 8 1.20 15.45 -2.32
C ARG A 8 0.13 14.68 -3.08
N THR A 9 0.22 13.36 -3.04
CA THR A 9 -0.64 12.47 -3.81
C THR A 9 -1.52 11.68 -2.86
N LEU A 10 -2.81 11.65 -3.17
CA LEU A 10 -3.82 10.93 -2.42
C LEU A 10 -4.33 9.76 -3.25
N TYR A 11 -4.55 8.64 -2.58
CA TYR A 11 -5.36 7.53 -3.05
C TYR A 11 -6.81 7.75 -2.61
N VAL A 12 -7.75 7.66 -3.55
CA VAL A 12 -9.19 7.79 -3.33
C VAL A 12 -9.87 6.50 -3.78
N GLY A 13 -10.23 5.65 -2.84
CA GLY A 13 -10.83 4.33 -3.10
C GLY A 13 -12.29 4.22 -2.68
N ASN A 14 -12.84 3.03 -2.89
CA ASN A 14 -14.25 2.70 -2.64
C ASN A 14 -15.23 3.58 -3.44
N LEU A 15 -14.83 4.01 -4.65
CA LEU A 15 -15.66 4.85 -5.50
C LEU A 15 -16.85 4.04 -6.06
N SER A 16 -17.95 4.73 -6.40
CA SER A 16 -19.00 4.10 -7.22
C SER A 16 -18.53 3.96 -8.66
N ARG A 17 -19.07 3.00 -9.41
CA ARG A 17 -18.79 2.84 -10.84
C ARG A 17 -19.30 4.01 -11.69
N ASP A 18 -20.28 4.75 -11.17
CA ASP A 18 -20.81 5.97 -11.78
C ASP A 18 -19.92 7.20 -11.52
N VAL A 19 -18.93 7.11 -10.62
CA VAL A 19 -17.99 8.19 -10.39
C VAL A 19 -17.09 8.33 -11.61
N THR A 20 -16.85 9.56 -12.05
CA THR A 20 -15.93 9.88 -13.14
C THR A 20 -14.69 10.61 -12.62
N GLU A 21 -13.60 10.53 -13.38
CA GLU A 21 -12.38 11.28 -13.09
C GLU A 21 -12.64 12.78 -12.97
N ILE A 22 -13.47 13.31 -13.87
CA ILE A 22 -13.87 14.73 -13.89
C ILE A 22 -14.57 15.11 -12.58
N LEU A 23 -15.48 14.26 -12.07
CA LEU A 23 -16.17 14.51 -10.81
C LEU A 23 -15.19 14.57 -9.64
N ILE A 24 -14.24 13.63 -9.56
CA ILE A 24 -13.21 13.63 -8.51
C ILE A 24 -12.36 14.89 -8.60
N LEU A 25 -11.88 15.26 -9.80
CA LEU A 25 -11.10 16.47 -10.00
C LEU A 25 -11.87 17.72 -9.56
N GLN A 26 -13.16 17.85 -9.93
CA GLN A 26 -14.01 18.98 -9.53
C GLN A 26 -14.24 19.08 -8.01
N LEU A 27 -14.35 17.94 -7.32
CA LEU A 27 -14.52 17.92 -5.87
C LEU A 27 -13.22 18.30 -5.14
N PHE A 28 -12.09 17.76 -5.60
CA PHE A 28 -10.79 17.98 -4.95
C PHE A 28 -10.22 19.38 -5.27
N THR A 29 -10.51 19.94 -6.45
CA THR A 29 -10.08 21.30 -6.82
C THR A 29 -10.78 22.40 -6.00
N GLN A 30 -11.92 22.11 -5.36
CA GLN A 30 -12.57 23.04 -4.43
C GLN A 30 -11.78 23.22 -3.13
N ILE A 31 -10.88 22.28 -2.81
CA ILE A 31 -10.06 22.32 -1.61
C ILE A 31 -8.71 22.95 -1.91
N GLY A 32 -8.11 22.62 -3.05
CA GLY A 32 -6.89 23.24 -3.53
C GLY A 32 -6.52 22.80 -4.94
N PRO A 33 -5.59 23.51 -5.61
CA PRO A 33 -5.24 23.24 -7.00
C PRO A 33 -4.67 21.82 -7.15
N CYS A 34 -5.33 21.03 -8.00
CA CYS A 34 -4.89 19.69 -8.37
C CYS A 34 -3.92 19.77 -9.55
N LYS A 35 -2.77 19.10 -9.42
CA LYS A 35 -1.76 18.95 -10.48
C LYS A 35 -2.11 17.81 -11.44
N SER A 36 -2.65 16.70 -10.93
CA SER A 36 -3.07 15.57 -11.74
C SER A 36 -4.16 14.77 -11.04
N CYS A 37 -5.02 14.12 -11.82
CA CYS A 37 -6.06 13.22 -11.36
C CYS A 37 -6.10 12.05 -12.33
N LYS A 38 -5.96 10.82 -11.83
CA LYS A 38 -5.96 9.60 -12.65
C LYS A 38 -6.90 8.58 -12.07
N MET A 39 -7.98 8.26 -12.79
CA MET A 39 -8.92 7.22 -12.40
C MET A 39 -8.54 5.85 -12.97
N ILE A 40 -8.65 4.81 -12.14
CA ILE A 40 -8.38 3.42 -12.51
C ILE A 40 -9.66 2.60 -12.29
N THR A 41 -10.14 1.97 -13.36
CA THR A 41 -11.38 1.19 -13.39
C THR A 41 -11.20 -0.22 -13.97
N GLU A 42 -9.96 -0.59 -14.31
CA GLU A 42 -9.63 -1.78 -15.12
C GLU A 42 -9.96 -3.11 -14.45
N HIS A 43 -9.99 -3.15 -13.11
CA HIS A 43 -10.25 -4.38 -12.37
C HIS A 43 -11.76 -4.57 -12.13
N THR A 44 -12.43 -5.37 -12.97
CA THR A 44 -13.89 -5.61 -12.89
C THR A 44 -14.34 -6.10 -11.50
N SER A 45 -13.51 -6.82 -10.76
CA SER A 45 -13.86 -7.34 -9.42
C SER A 45 -13.67 -6.33 -8.28
N ASN A 46 -12.92 -5.24 -8.48
CA ASN A 46 -12.64 -4.26 -7.44
C ASN A 46 -13.44 -2.98 -7.66
N ASP A 47 -13.67 -2.25 -6.56
CA ASP A 47 -14.20 -0.91 -6.66
C ASP A 47 -13.19 0.02 -7.36
N PRO A 48 -13.66 0.92 -8.23
CA PRO A 48 -12.80 1.89 -8.86
C PRO A 48 -12.11 2.78 -7.83
N TYR A 49 -10.93 3.28 -8.22
CA TYR A 49 -10.15 4.19 -7.40
C TYR A 49 -9.47 5.26 -8.24
N CYS A 50 -8.99 6.30 -7.59
CA CYS A 50 -8.39 7.45 -8.22
C CYS A 50 -7.14 7.91 -7.46
N PHE A 51 -6.15 8.41 -8.18
CA PHE A 51 -5.00 9.12 -7.61
C PHE A 51 -5.11 10.60 -7.91
N VAL A 52 -5.08 11.43 -6.87
CA VAL A 52 -5.15 12.89 -6.99
C VAL A 52 -3.85 13.48 -6.45
N GLU A 53 -3.09 14.16 -7.30
CA GLU A 53 -1.88 14.87 -6.94
C GLU A 53 -2.16 16.37 -6.84
N PHE A 54 -1.78 16.99 -5.73
CA PHE A 54 -1.87 18.43 -5.50
C PHE A 54 -0.53 19.13 -5.78
N PHE A 55 -0.59 20.44 -6.01
CA PHE A 55 0.64 21.25 -6.08
C PHE A 55 1.33 21.34 -4.72
N GLU A 56 0.56 21.55 -3.65
CA GLU A 56 1.06 21.71 -2.28
C GLU A 56 0.61 20.58 -1.35
N HIS A 57 1.46 20.22 -0.39
CA HIS A 57 1.13 19.21 0.62
C HIS A 57 -0.04 19.64 1.51
N ARG A 58 -0.09 20.93 1.85
CA ARG A 58 -1.15 21.49 2.70
C ARG A 58 -2.53 21.24 2.11
N ASP A 59 -2.68 21.41 0.80
CA ASP A 59 -3.95 21.18 0.10
C ASP A 59 -4.31 19.70 0.09
N ALA A 60 -3.33 18.82 -0.16
CA ALA A 60 -3.54 17.38 -0.08
C ALA A 60 -3.95 16.93 1.34
N ALA A 61 -3.33 17.48 2.38
CA ALA A 61 -3.67 17.16 3.77
C ALA A 61 -5.09 17.64 4.12
N ALA A 62 -5.46 18.85 3.70
CA ALA A 62 -6.81 19.38 3.86
C ALA A 62 -7.83 18.52 3.10
N ALA A 63 -7.51 18.09 1.88
CA ALA A 63 -8.38 17.26 1.07
C ALA A 63 -8.58 15.87 1.68
N LEU A 64 -7.52 15.25 2.21
CA LEU A 64 -7.62 13.99 2.94
C LEU A 64 -8.56 14.13 4.14
N ALA A 65 -8.33 15.13 4.99
CA ALA A 65 -9.14 15.34 6.20
C ALA A 65 -10.61 15.65 5.87
N ALA A 66 -10.86 16.41 4.80
CA ALA A 66 -12.20 16.80 4.42
C ALA A 66 -12.97 15.67 3.72
N MET A 67 -12.34 14.93 2.80
CA MET A 67 -13.03 14.01 1.90
C MET A 67 -13.08 12.56 2.39
N ASN A 68 -12.18 12.14 3.29
CA ASN A 68 -12.21 10.79 3.83
C ASN A 68 -13.52 10.50 4.58
N GLY A 69 -14.21 9.42 4.22
CA GLY A 69 -15.51 9.05 4.79
C GLY A 69 -16.70 9.83 4.23
N ARG A 70 -16.51 10.78 3.30
CA ARG A 70 -17.64 11.46 2.64
C ARG A 70 -18.35 10.55 1.66
N LYS A 71 -19.66 10.74 1.52
CA LYS A 71 -20.45 10.03 0.50
C LYS A 71 -20.37 10.74 -0.84
N ILE A 72 -19.89 10.03 -1.87
CA ILE A 72 -19.92 10.44 -3.27
C ILE A 72 -20.80 9.43 -4.02
N LEU A 73 -21.88 9.91 -4.62
CA LEU A 73 -22.88 9.07 -5.30
C LEU A 73 -23.36 7.88 -4.44
N GLY A 74 -23.58 8.13 -3.14
CA GLY A 74 -24.09 7.13 -2.21
C GLY A 74 -23.07 6.19 -1.58
N LYS A 75 -21.80 6.17 -2.05
CA LYS A 75 -20.72 5.39 -1.44
C LYS A 75 -19.76 6.26 -0.63
N GLU A 76 -19.38 5.79 0.56
CA GLU A 76 -18.37 6.44 1.40
C GLU A 76 -16.97 6.24 0.84
N VAL A 77 -16.30 7.33 0.45
CA VAL A 77 -14.97 7.24 -0.15
C VAL A 77 -13.89 7.10 0.91
N LYS A 78 -12.83 6.36 0.57
CA LYS A 78 -11.66 6.20 1.43
C LYS A 78 -10.51 7.00 0.86
N VAL A 79 -10.04 8.01 1.59
CA VAL A 79 -8.93 8.86 1.16
C VAL A 79 -7.72 8.61 2.05
N ASN A 80 -6.58 8.29 1.44
CA ASN A 80 -5.32 8.03 2.13
C ASN A 80 -4.16 8.66 1.35
N TRP A 81 -3.01 8.81 1.99
CA TRP A 81 -1.77 9.14 1.28
C TRP A 81 -1.44 8.03 0.28
N ALA A 82 -1.15 8.42 -0.96
CA ALA A 82 -0.69 7.46 -1.96
C ALA A 82 0.74 7.02 -1.61
N THR A 83 0.91 5.73 -1.38
CA THR A 83 2.25 5.14 -1.28
C THR A 83 2.74 4.84 -2.70
N THR A 84 3.88 5.41 -3.09
CA THR A 84 4.58 4.90 -4.26
C THR A 84 5.03 3.46 -3.99
N PRO A 85 5.07 2.57 -5.00
CA PRO A 85 5.58 1.21 -4.81
C PRO A 85 7.03 1.18 -4.28
N SER A 86 7.77 2.29 -4.39
CA SER A 86 9.09 2.49 -3.77
C SER A 86 9.04 2.54 -2.23
N SER A 87 7.97 3.09 -1.63
CA SER A 87 7.78 3.14 -0.16
C SER A 87 7.13 1.88 0.42
N GLN A 88 6.73 0.92 -0.42
CA GLN A 88 6.23 -0.39 0.02
C GLN A 88 7.17 -1.53 -0.38
N LYS A 89 8.46 -1.26 -0.55
CA LYS A 89 9.40 -2.26 -0.05
C LYS A 89 9.32 -2.13 1.47
N LYS A 90 8.76 -3.14 2.17
CA LYS A 90 9.30 -3.40 3.51
C LYS A 90 10.80 -3.36 3.32
N ASP A 91 11.50 -2.52 4.07
CA ASP A 91 12.95 -2.40 3.99
C ASP A 91 13.57 -3.77 4.30
N THR A 92 13.67 -4.64 3.29
CA THR A 92 14.39 -5.91 3.37
C THR A 92 15.87 -5.68 3.09
N SER A 93 16.30 -4.42 2.91
CA SER A 93 17.70 -4.02 2.84
C SER A 93 18.48 -4.51 4.07
N ASN A 94 17.80 -4.70 5.21
CA ASN A 94 18.34 -5.31 6.43
C ASN A 94 17.84 -6.74 6.71
N HIS A 95 17.13 -7.38 5.77
CA HIS A 95 16.69 -8.77 5.88
C HIS A 95 17.45 -9.65 4.89
N PHE A 96 18.32 -10.51 5.42
CA PHE A 96 18.99 -11.54 4.66
C PHE A 96 18.10 -12.78 4.61
N HIS A 97 17.68 -13.18 3.41
CA HIS A 97 16.88 -14.38 3.20
C HIS A 97 17.81 -15.51 2.73
N VAL A 98 17.86 -16.61 3.49
CA VAL A 98 18.62 -17.81 3.13
C VAL A 98 17.64 -18.92 2.80
N PHE A 99 17.81 -19.54 1.63
CA PHE A 99 17.08 -20.74 1.23
C PHE A 99 17.95 -21.95 1.48
N VAL A 100 17.44 -22.91 2.24
CA VAL A 100 18.14 -24.18 2.51
C VAL A 100 17.37 -25.29 1.80
N GLY A 101 17.95 -25.78 0.70
CA GLY A 101 17.44 -26.92 -0.05
C GLY A 101 18.03 -28.24 0.46
N ASP A 102 17.53 -29.36 -0.07
CA ASP A 102 18.06 -30.71 0.22
C ASP A 102 17.99 -31.15 1.69
N LEU A 103 17.09 -30.53 2.47
CA LEU A 103 16.82 -30.97 3.83
C LEU A 103 16.03 -32.28 3.82
N ASN A 104 16.53 -33.29 4.54
CA ASN A 104 15.82 -34.54 4.78
C ASN A 104 14.41 -34.24 5.32
N PRO A 105 13.33 -34.88 4.84
CA PRO A 105 11.96 -34.58 5.26
C PRO A 105 11.66 -34.65 6.76
N GLU A 106 12.51 -35.33 7.53
CA GLU A 106 12.42 -35.43 8.99
C GLU A 106 12.97 -34.18 9.71
N ILE A 107 13.70 -33.31 9.02
CA ILE A 107 14.27 -32.08 9.58
C ILE A 107 13.15 -31.07 9.81
N THR A 108 13.03 -30.64 11.07
CA THR A 108 12.03 -29.65 11.46
C THR A 108 12.57 -28.23 11.35
N THR A 109 11.66 -27.25 11.46
CA THR A 109 12.07 -25.84 11.53
C THR A 109 12.92 -25.55 12.77
N GLU A 110 12.77 -26.33 13.84
CA GLU A 110 13.55 -26.17 15.07
C GLU A 110 15.00 -26.65 14.88
N ASP A 111 15.20 -27.79 14.21
CA ASP A 111 16.54 -28.29 13.84
C ASP A 111 17.30 -27.27 12.99
N VAL A 112 16.62 -26.67 12.01
CA VAL A 112 17.20 -25.59 11.19
C VAL A 112 17.54 -24.37 12.05
N ARG A 113 16.70 -23.99 13.01
CA ARG A 113 17.01 -22.88 13.90
C ARG A 113 18.25 -23.14 14.76
N VAL A 114 18.37 -24.35 15.30
CA VAL A 114 19.53 -24.75 16.10
C VAL A 114 20.80 -24.76 15.26
N ALA A 115 20.75 -25.33 14.05
CA ALA A 115 21.89 -25.36 13.13
C ALA A 115 22.38 -23.95 12.73
N PHE A 116 21.46 -22.99 12.60
CA PHE A 116 21.77 -21.61 12.20
C PHE A 116 22.00 -20.64 13.37
N ALA A 117 21.74 -21.06 14.62
CA ALA A 117 21.95 -20.25 15.83
C ALA A 117 23.36 -19.64 15.98
N PRO A 118 24.48 -20.33 15.66
CA PRO A 118 25.81 -19.73 15.79
C PRO A 118 26.10 -18.65 14.74
N PHE A 119 25.35 -18.60 13.63
CA PHE A 119 25.55 -17.63 12.53
C PHE A 119 24.75 -16.33 12.73
N GLY A 120 23.84 -16.30 13.70
CA GLY A 120 23.08 -15.10 14.04
C GLY A 120 21.66 -15.39 14.47
N LYS A 121 20.94 -14.32 14.83
CA LYS A 121 19.54 -14.41 15.25
C LYS A 121 18.63 -14.58 14.03
N ILE A 122 17.86 -15.65 14.01
CA ILE A 122 16.91 -15.96 12.95
C ILE A 122 15.57 -15.29 13.27
N SER A 123 15.15 -14.34 12.45
CA SER A 123 13.89 -13.61 12.66
C SER A 123 12.67 -14.45 12.28
N ASN A 124 12.76 -15.26 11.22
CA ASN A 124 11.69 -16.14 10.78
C ASN A 124 12.26 -17.36 10.08
N ALA A 125 11.68 -18.53 10.32
CA ALA A 125 12.02 -19.77 9.62
C ALA A 125 10.72 -20.53 9.38
N HIS A 126 10.51 -20.99 8.14
CA HIS A 126 9.35 -21.78 7.75
C HIS A 126 9.76 -22.75 6.64
N ARG A 127 9.26 -23.98 6.71
CA ARG A 127 9.48 -25.00 5.69
C ARG A 127 8.54 -24.75 4.52
N ILE A 128 9.09 -24.38 3.36
CA ILE A 128 8.32 -24.23 2.14
C ILE A 128 7.95 -25.63 1.63
N GLY A 129 6.65 -25.97 1.60
CA GLY A 129 6.15 -27.23 1.03
C GLY A 129 5.32 -28.12 1.95
N GLN A 130 5.03 -27.71 3.19
CA GLN A 130 3.93 -28.34 3.94
C GLN A 130 2.66 -27.54 3.67
N GLU A 131 1.76 -28.11 2.88
CA GLU A 131 0.38 -27.64 2.76
C GLU A 131 -0.19 -27.47 4.17
N LEU A 132 -0.62 -26.25 4.50
CA LEU A 132 -1.35 -25.96 5.72
C LEU A 132 -2.73 -26.60 5.58
N GLU A 133 -2.89 -27.84 6.04
CA GLU A 133 -4.22 -28.35 6.33
C GLU A 133 -4.74 -27.68 7.61
N GLY A 134 -5.76 -26.83 7.45
CA GLY A 134 -6.79 -26.50 8.46
C GLY A 134 -6.38 -25.66 9.65
#